data_AF-A0A2R6CBR9-F1
#
_entry.id   AF-A0A2R6CBR9-F1
#
_cell.length_a   1.000
_cell.length_b   1.000
_cell.length_c   1.000
_cell.angle_alpha   90.00
_cell.angle_beta   90.00
_cell.angle_gamma   90.00
#
_symmetry.space_group_name_H-M   'P 1'
#
loop_
_entity.id
_entity.type
_entity.pdbx_description
1 polymer ?
#
loop_
_entity_poly.entity_id
_entity_poly.type
_entity_poly.pdbx_seq_one_letter_code
_entity_poly.pdbx_strand_id
1 'polypeptide(L)'
;MNKTELRQLALDLRKRSPEFQALHSQVAQQVADRFYQARQRFLEGLANRPREKKPHRYLSLVYPQSAWRLSDTREVGLGKNKKKKARLYLSKIGFFTLILHRVFPENWVSQVCVKLYPSGRIHVIFLVEEAEAEELSSKESKKAVSVDLGLVRLATLSDGCILENETA
;
A
#
# COMPACT_ATOMS: atom_id res chain seq x y z
N MET A 1 17.68 -14.27 -14.64
CA MET A 1 17.97 -13.32 -13.56
C MET A 1 17.03 -13.53 -12.38
N ASN A 2 17.58 -13.80 -11.21
CA ASN A 2 16.82 -13.88 -9.96
C ASN A 2 16.47 -12.46 -9.44
N LYS A 3 15.69 -12.39 -8.36
CA LYS A 3 15.24 -11.12 -7.76
C LYS A 3 16.42 -10.28 -7.24
N THR A 4 17.40 -10.92 -6.61
CA THR A 4 18.55 -10.26 -6.00
C THR A 4 19.46 -9.62 -7.04
N GLU A 5 19.71 -10.28 -8.16
CA GLU A 5 20.48 -9.76 -9.30
C GLU A 5 19.85 -8.49 -9.88
N LEU A 6 18.52 -8.44 -10.00
CA LEU A 6 17.82 -7.25 -10.48
C LEU A 6 17.93 -6.08 -9.50
N ARG A 7 17.87 -6.37 -8.19
CA ARG A 7 18.08 -5.35 -7.16
C ARG A 7 19.50 -4.78 -7.24
N GLN A 8 20.52 -5.63 -7.42
CA GLN A 8 21.90 -5.16 -7.59
C GLN A 8 22.07 -4.33 -8.85
N LEU A 9 21.53 -4.81 -9.98
CA LEU A 9 21.55 -4.05 -11.23
C LEU A 9 20.90 -2.66 -11.08
N ALA A 10 19.77 -2.57 -10.39
CA ALA A 10 19.11 -1.28 -10.12
C ALA A 10 19.98 -0.34 -9.26
N LEU A 11 20.72 -0.87 -8.29
CA LEU A 11 21.65 -0.08 -7.49
C LEU A 11 22.85 0.41 -8.31
N ASP A 12 23.38 -0.42 -9.21
CA ASP A 12 24.51 -0.03 -10.06
C ASP A 12 24.10 1.02 -11.09
N LEU A 13 22.92 0.87 -11.71
CA LEU A 13 22.33 1.89 -12.59
C LEU A 13 22.10 3.21 -11.85
N ARG A 14 21.62 3.12 -10.61
CA ARG A 14 21.46 4.29 -9.73
C ARG A 14 22.78 5.00 -9.45
N LYS A 15 23.89 4.28 -9.24
CA LYS A 15 25.21 4.91 -9.00
C LYS A 15 25.72 5.66 -10.22
N ARG A 16 25.47 5.15 -11.42
CA ARG A 16 25.95 5.72 -12.69
C ARG A 16 25.23 6.99 -13.14
N SER A 17 23.97 7.19 -12.72
CA SER A 17 23.17 8.36 -13.11
C SER A 17 22.98 9.33 -11.94
N PRO A 18 23.47 10.59 -12.03
CA PRO A 18 23.26 11.60 -10.99
C PRO A 18 21.79 11.82 -10.64
N GLU A 19 20.89 11.79 -11.63
CA GLU A 19 19.45 11.95 -11.42
C GLU A 19 18.88 10.84 -10.53
N PHE A 20 19.30 9.59 -10.73
CA PHE A 20 18.82 8.46 -9.95
C PHE A 20 19.43 8.39 -8.55
N GLN A 21 20.56 9.07 -8.29
CA GLN A 21 21.10 9.18 -6.93
C GLN A 21 20.16 9.96 -5.98
N ALA A 22 19.26 10.78 -6.55
CA ALA A 22 18.17 11.40 -5.82
C ALA A 22 17.13 10.39 -5.31
N LEU A 23 17.06 9.17 -5.87
CA LEU A 23 16.22 8.11 -5.31
C LEU A 23 16.90 7.49 -4.09
N HIS A 24 16.11 7.12 -3.10
CA HIS A 24 16.59 6.27 -2.01
C HIS A 24 16.93 4.86 -2.55
N SER A 25 17.97 4.22 -2.00
CA SER A 25 18.47 2.91 -2.47
C SER A 25 17.39 1.83 -2.46
N GLN A 26 16.60 1.77 -1.38
CA GLN A 26 15.52 0.80 -1.26
C GLN A 26 14.34 1.07 -2.20
N VAL A 27 14.10 2.34 -2.55
CA VAL A 27 13.07 2.70 -3.54
C VAL A 27 13.51 2.20 -4.92
N ALA A 28 14.79 2.33 -5.28
CA ALA A 28 15.33 1.78 -6.52
C ALA A 28 15.24 0.24 -6.57
N GLN A 29 15.54 -0.44 -5.46
CA GLN A 29 15.35 -1.89 -5.35
C GLN A 29 13.88 -2.28 -5.47
N GLN A 30 12.95 -1.48 -4.94
CA GLN A 30 11.52 -1.71 -5.07
C GLN A 30 11.06 -1.61 -6.53
N VAL A 31 11.64 -0.70 -7.32
CA VAL A 31 11.38 -0.64 -8.77
C VAL A 31 11.79 -1.94 -9.46
N ALA A 32 12.95 -2.50 -9.09
CA ALA A 32 13.39 -3.82 -9.58
C ALA A 32 12.42 -4.94 -9.17
N ASP A 33 11.88 -4.90 -7.96
CA ASP A 33 10.90 -5.87 -7.49
C ASP A 33 9.60 -5.82 -8.31
N ARG A 34 9.10 -4.62 -8.63
CA ARG A 34 7.92 -4.46 -9.50
C ARG A 34 8.16 -5.08 -10.87
N PHE A 35 9.34 -4.84 -11.45
CA PHE A 35 9.71 -5.44 -12.73
C PHE A 35 9.82 -6.95 -12.65
N TYR A 36 10.46 -7.48 -11.60
CA TYR A 36 10.57 -8.91 -11.35
C TYR A 36 9.18 -9.58 -11.30
N GLN A 37 8.25 -9.03 -10.51
CA GLN A 37 6.88 -9.54 -10.39
C GLN A 37 6.14 -9.49 -11.73
N ALA A 38 6.22 -8.37 -12.46
CA ALA A 38 5.58 -8.25 -13.76
C ALA A 38 6.14 -9.25 -14.79
N ARG A 39 7.45 -9.52 -14.75
CA ARG A 39 8.07 -10.54 -15.60
C ARG A 39 7.63 -11.95 -15.22
N GLN A 40 7.56 -12.28 -13.94
CA GLN A 40 7.08 -13.60 -13.49
C GLN A 40 5.66 -13.87 -13.97
N ARG A 41 4.73 -12.92 -13.77
CA ARG A 41 3.35 -13.04 -14.26
C ARG A 41 3.24 -13.22 -15.77
N PHE A 42 4.15 -12.60 -16.53
CA PHE A 42 4.22 -12.82 -17.98
C PHE A 42 4.69 -14.24 -18.33
N LEU A 43 5.72 -14.74 -17.66
CA LEU A 43 6.23 -16.11 -17.87
C LEU A 43 5.21 -17.18 -17.45
N GLU A 44 4.41 -16.90 -16.44
CA GLU A 44 3.30 -17.75 -15.97
C GLU A 44 2.04 -17.65 -16.86
N GLY A 45 2.03 -16.79 -17.88
CA GLY A 45 0.87 -16.58 -18.75
C GLY A 45 -0.30 -15.83 -18.11
N LEU A 46 -0.12 -15.27 -16.90
CA LEU A 46 -1.13 -14.51 -16.15
C LEU A 46 -1.25 -13.05 -16.60
N ALA A 47 -0.28 -12.55 -17.37
CA ALA A 47 -0.25 -11.17 -17.83
C ALA A 47 0.48 -11.02 -19.18
N ASN A 48 0.17 -9.94 -19.90
CA ASN A 48 0.90 -9.55 -21.09
C ASN A 48 2.34 -9.12 -20.77
N ARG A 49 3.20 -9.11 -21.79
CA ARG A 49 4.60 -8.67 -21.68
C ARG A 49 4.70 -7.29 -21.03
N PRO A 50 5.52 -7.12 -19.97
CA PRO A 50 5.69 -5.82 -19.33
C PRO A 50 6.28 -4.81 -20.33
N ARG A 51 5.65 -3.63 -20.40
CA ARG A 51 6.08 -2.53 -21.26
C ARG A 51 6.88 -1.51 -20.45
N GLU A 52 7.88 -0.93 -21.09
CA GLU A 52 8.62 0.19 -20.53
C GLU A 52 7.67 1.38 -20.30
N LYS A 53 7.77 2.00 -19.12
CA LYS A 53 7.03 3.22 -18.80
C LYS A 53 7.89 4.41 -19.17
N LYS A 54 7.33 5.31 -20.00
CA LYS A 54 7.92 6.64 -20.22
C LYS A 54 8.06 7.38 -18.88
N PRO A 55 9.06 8.26 -18.69
CA PRO A 55 9.29 8.95 -17.42
C PRO A 55 8.04 9.63 -16.83
N HIS A 56 7.26 10.35 -17.66
CA HIS A 56 6.02 11.03 -17.25
C HIS A 56 4.85 10.08 -16.90
N ARG A 57 5.01 8.75 -17.10
CA ARG A 57 4.02 7.73 -16.70
C ARG A 57 4.44 6.98 -15.43
N TYR A 58 5.67 7.20 -14.95
CA TYR A 58 6.15 6.60 -13.71
C TYR A 58 5.85 7.52 -12.53
N LEU A 59 4.61 7.48 -12.06
CA LEU A 59 4.07 8.46 -11.11
C LEU A 59 3.95 7.91 -9.67
N SER A 60 4.64 6.82 -9.33
CA SER A 60 4.60 6.31 -7.96
C SER A 60 5.92 5.73 -7.47
N LEU A 61 6.28 6.08 -6.24
CA LEU A 61 7.41 5.54 -5.50
C LEU A 61 6.89 4.77 -4.29
N VAL A 62 7.47 3.61 -4.03
CA VAL A 62 7.15 2.83 -2.82
C VAL A 62 8.39 2.75 -1.96
N TYR A 63 8.21 3.18 -0.72
CA TYR A 63 9.13 3.01 0.38
C TYR A 63 8.72 1.73 1.11
N PRO A 64 9.61 0.74 1.23
CA PRO A 64 9.38 -0.44 2.07
C PRO A 64 9.31 -0.06 3.57
N GLN A 65 9.62 -0.98 4.48
CA GLN A 65 9.60 -0.76 5.94
C GLN A 65 10.58 0.30 6.46
N SER A 66 11.47 0.85 5.63
CA SER A 66 12.44 1.86 6.06
C SER A 66 12.55 3.03 5.10
N ALA A 67 13.34 4.03 5.50
CA ALA A 67 13.52 5.29 4.77
C ALA A 67 12.29 6.20 4.75
N TRP A 68 11.39 6.00 5.70
CA TRP A 68 10.34 6.91 6.09
C TRP A 68 10.21 6.92 7.62
N ARG A 69 9.64 7.97 8.19
CA ARG A 69 9.30 8.05 9.62
C ARG A 69 8.13 9.00 9.84
N LEU A 70 7.27 8.68 10.80
CA LEU A 70 6.27 9.63 11.29
C LEU A 70 6.83 10.36 12.52
N SER A 71 6.64 11.67 12.59
CA SER A 71 7.09 12.48 13.72
C SER A 71 6.16 13.66 13.98
N ASP A 72 6.40 14.41 15.05
CA ASP A 72 5.70 15.65 15.39
C ASP A 72 4.16 15.50 15.41
N THR A 73 3.66 14.39 15.96
CA THR A 73 2.22 14.19 16.14
C THR A 73 1.70 15.13 17.20
N ARG A 74 0.78 16.03 16.81
CA ARG A 74 0.20 17.04 17.69
C ARG A 74 -1.27 17.28 17.39
N GLU A 75 -2.02 17.65 18.43
CA GLU A 75 -3.37 18.17 18.28
C GLU A 75 -3.33 19.66 17.96
N VAL A 76 -4.08 20.07 16.95
CA VAL A 76 -4.16 21.47 16.50
C VAL A 76 -5.62 21.86 16.34
N GLY A 77 -5.98 23.06 16.80
CA GLY A 77 -7.34 23.61 16.73
C GLY A 77 -8.03 23.70 18.09
N LEU A 78 -9.12 24.48 18.15
CA LEU A 78 -9.95 24.66 19.35
C LEU A 78 -11.35 24.05 19.17
N GLY A 79 -11.94 23.61 20.29
CA GLY A 79 -13.32 23.12 20.35
C GLY A 79 -13.59 21.92 19.44
N LYS A 80 -14.66 22.00 18.63
CA LYS A 80 -15.08 20.93 17.70
C LYS A 80 -14.16 20.76 16.49
N ASN A 81 -13.20 21.67 16.26
CA ASN A 81 -12.27 21.65 15.12
C ASN A 81 -10.90 21.05 15.44
N LYS A 82 -10.78 20.27 16.52
CA LYS A 82 -9.52 19.58 16.85
C LYS A 82 -9.14 18.59 15.75
N LYS A 83 -7.94 18.76 15.21
CA LYS A 83 -7.35 17.87 14.20
C LYS A 83 -6.01 17.37 14.72
N LYS A 84 -5.78 16.06 14.60
CA LYS A 84 -4.45 15.50 14.79
C LYS A 84 -3.65 15.73 13.52
N LYS A 85 -2.46 16.32 13.65
CA LYS A 85 -1.51 16.51 12.56
C LYS A 85 -0.22 15.76 12.89
N ALA A 86 0.43 15.23 11.87
CA ALA A 86 1.74 14.60 11.99
C ALA A 86 2.61 14.99 10.78
N ARG A 87 3.92 14.80 10.91
CA ARG A 87 4.87 15.02 9.81
C ARG A 87 5.42 13.67 9.35
N LEU A 88 5.20 13.36 8.08
CA LEU A 88 5.81 12.22 7.43
C LEU A 88 7.10 12.68 6.76
N TYR A 89 8.22 12.10 7.16
CA TYR A 89 9.48 12.23 6.43
C TYR A 89 9.65 11.07 5.47
N LEU A 90 10.02 11.37 4.24
CA LEU A 90 10.40 10.41 3.20
C LEU A 90 11.83 10.70 2.76
N SER A 91 12.72 9.72 2.88
CA SER A 91 14.12 9.88 2.53
C SER A 91 14.27 10.33 1.08
N LYS A 92 15.11 11.35 0.88
CA LYS A 92 15.37 12.05 -0.39
C LYS A 92 14.21 12.88 -0.99
N ILE A 93 13.00 12.82 -0.43
CA ILE A 93 11.89 13.69 -0.85
C ILE A 93 11.67 14.83 0.15
N GLY A 94 11.69 14.53 1.45
CA GLY A 94 11.51 15.52 2.52
C GLY A 94 10.26 15.28 3.36
N PHE A 95 9.69 16.36 3.90
CA PHE A 95 8.59 16.30 4.87
C PHE A 95 7.23 16.64 4.25
N PHE A 96 6.21 15.90 4.66
CA PHE A 96 4.81 16.12 4.33
C PHE A 96 4.00 16.29 5.62
N THR A 97 3.10 17.27 5.64
CA THR A 97 2.15 17.41 6.75
C THR A 97 0.92 16.55 6.47
N LEU A 98 0.61 15.64 7.40
CA LEU A 98 -0.56 14.79 7.34
C LEU A 98 -1.62 15.26 8.34
N ILE A 99 -2.89 15.08 7.98
CA ILE A 99 -4.02 15.17 8.90
C ILE A 99 -4.43 13.74 9.23
N LEU A 100 -4.33 13.37 10.50
CA LEU A 100 -4.71 12.05 10.99
C LEU A 100 -6.18 12.05 11.40
N HIS A 101 -7.01 11.37 10.62
CA HIS A 101 -8.44 11.20 10.91
C HIS A 101 -8.72 10.04 11.87
N ARG A 102 -7.76 9.13 12.05
CA ARG A 102 -7.83 7.94 12.91
C ARG A 102 -6.50 7.76 13.63
N VAL A 103 -6.46 6.86 14.62
CA VAL A 103 -5.21 6.39 15.23
C VAL A 103 -4.35 5.77 14.13
N PHE A 104 -3.09 6.18 14.04
CA PHE A 104 -2.19 5.72 12.98
C PHE A 104 -1.41 4.48 13.43
N PRO A 105 -1.55 3.34 12.74
CA PRO A 105 -0.93 2.08 13.15
C PRO A 105 0.53 1.96 12.67
N GLU A 106 1.43 2.81 13.17
CA GLU A 106 2.81 2.92 12.65
C GLU A 106 3.56 1.58 12.59
N ASN A 107 3.43 0.75 13.62
CA ASN A 107 4.15 -0.52 13.73
C ASN A 107 3.66 -1.60 12.75
N TRP A 108 2.47 -1.44 12.17
CA TRP A 108 1.89 -2.39 11.22
C TRP A 108 2.05 -1.94 9.77
N VAL A 109 2.66 -0.77 9.52
CA VAL A 109 2.88 -0.28 8.15
C VAL A 109 4.01 -1.08 7.49
N SER A 110 3.69 -1.87 6.48
CA SER A 110 4.68 -2.61 5.70
C SER A 110 5.28 -1.77 4.57
N GLN A 111 4.51 -0.86 3.98
CA GLN A 111 4.96 -0.02 2.86
C GLN A 111 4.28 1.36 2.85
N VAL A 112 5.01 2.38 2.38
CA VAL A 112 4.47 3.71 2.07
C VAL A 112 4.60 4.00 0.59
N CYS A 113 3.46 4.11 -0.10
CA CYS A 113 3.39 4.45 -1.51
C CYS A 113 3.05 5.93 -1.69
N VAL A 114 3.91 6.66 -2.37
CA VAL A 114 3.67 8.04 -2.79
C VAL A 114 3.25 8.01 -4.25
N LYS A 115 2.04 8.47 -4.54
CA LYS A 115 1.47 8.47 -5.88
C LYS A 115 1.12 9.90 -6.30
N LEU A 116 1.69 10.34 -7.41
CA LEU A 116 1.31 11.56 -8.11
C LEU A 116 0.20 11.23 -9.11
N TYR A 117 -0.92 11.94 -9.03
CA TYR A 117 -1.99 11.84 -10.03
C TYR A 117 -1.77 12.88 -11.14
N PRO A 118 -2.29 12.64 -12.36
CA PRO A 118 -2.22 13.62 -13.44
C PRO A 118 -2.81 15.00 -13.10
N SER A 119 -3.70 15.07 -12.10
CA SER A 119 -4.24 16.32 -11.54
C SER A 119 -3.23 17.13 -10.71
N GLY A 120 -2.00 16.64 -10.53
CA GLY A 120 -0.99 17.23 -9.65
C GLY A 120 -1.16 16.86 -8.17
N ARG A 121 -2.23 16.15 -7.81
CA ARG A 121 -2.47 15.72 -6.42
C ARG A 121 -1.52 14.58 -6.04
N ILE A 122 -0.90 14.71 -4.87
CA ILE A 122 -0.05 13.68 -4.28
C ILE A 122 -0.86 12.94 -3.22
N HIS A 123 -0.89 11.62 -3.32
CA HIS A 123 -1.49 10.73 -2.34
C HIS A 123 -0.39 9.91 -1.68
N VAL A 124 -0.38 9.90 -0.35
CA VAL A 124 0.44 8.98 0.45
C VAL A 124 -0.47 7.86 0.91
N ILE A 125 -0.12 6.63 0.54
CA ILE A 125 -0.88 5.42 0.82
C ILE A 125 -0.03 4.54 1.71
N PHE A 126 -0.56 4.18 2.87
CA PHE A 126 0.07 3.27 3.81
C PHE A 126 -0.50 1.87 3.58
N LEU A 127 0.35 0.90 3.26
CA LEU A 127 0.01 -0.51 3.28
C LEU A 127 0.25 -1.00 4.70
N VAL A 128 -0.80 -1.51 5.33
CA VAL A 128 -0.79 -1.99 6.70
C VAL A 128 -1.01 -3.50 6.66
N GLU A 129 -0.10 -4.25 7.27
CA GLU A 129 -0.23 -5.68 7.50
C GLU A 129 -0.60 -5.88 8.96
N GLU A 130 -1.89 -6.11 9.19
CA GLU A 130 -2.38 -6.51 10.50
C GLU A 130 -2.09 -8.01 10.66
N ALA A 131 -1.51 -8.40 11.80
CA ALA A 131 -1.42 -9.82 12.10
C ALA A 131 -2.85 -10.38 12.07
N GLU A 132 -3.06 -11.50 11.37
CA GLU A 132 -4.32 -12.23 11.50
C GLU A 132 -4.56 -12.37 12.99
N ALA A 133 -5.62 -11.71 13.49
CA ALA A 133 -6.06 -11.93 14.85
C ALA A 133 -6.17 -13.44 14.96
N GLU A 134 -5.42 -14.06 15.88
CA GLU A 134 -5.56 -15.49 16.16
C GLU A 134 -7.05 -15.75 16.19
N GLU A 135 -7.58 -16.43 15.16
CA GLU A 135 -9.00 -16.69 15.05
C GLU A 135 -9.37 -17.29 16.39
N LEU A 136 -10.10 -16.53 17.22
CA LEU A 136 -10.37 -16.84 18.62
C LEU A 136 -10.65 -18.32 18.71
N SER A 137 -9.64 -19.13 19.11
CA SER A 137 -9.57 -20.57 18.82
C SER A 137 -10.96 -21.14 18.75
N SER A 138 -11.53 -21.16 17.53
CA SER A 138 -12.98 -21.30 17.46
C SER A 138 -13.19 -22.73 17.82
N LYS A 139 -13.70 -22.96 19.05
CA LYS A 139 -14.27 -24.23 19.49
C LYS A 139 -14.86 -24.87 18.25
N GLU A 140 -14.34 -26.04 17.87
CA GLU A 140 -14.68 -26.78 16.65
C GLU A 140 -15.97 -26.28 16.02
N SER A 141 -15.91 -25.74 14.79
CA SER A 141 -17.11 -25.30 14.07
C SER A 141 -18.00 -26.51 13.79
N LYS A 142 -18.84 -26.87 14.78
CA LYS A 142 -19.72 -28.06 14.75
C LYS A 142 -20.89 -27.92 13.77
N LYS A 143 -21.01 -26.80 13.06
CA LYS A 143 -22.16 -26.50 12.20
C LYS A 143 -21.69 -25.93 10.86
N ALA A 144 -22.07 -26.60 9.78
CA ALA A 144 -21.91 -26.06 8.43
C ALA A 144 -22.76 -24.78 8.32
N VAL A 145 -22.17 -23.72 7.80
CA VAL A 145 -22.84 -22.44 7.51
C VAL A 145 -22.89 -22.28 6.00
N SER A 146 -24.06 -21.94 5.46
CA SER A 146 -24.24 -21.58 4.05
C SER A 146 -24.62 -20.11 3.91
N VAL A 147 -24.12 -19.47 2.87
CA VAL A 147 -24.42 -18.09 2.50
C VAL A 147 -24.82 -18.09 1.03
N ASP A 148 -26.05 -17.66 0.73
CA ASP A 148 -26.56 -17.47 -0.63
C ASP A 148 -26.62 -15.97 -0.94
N LEU A 149 -25.90 -15.53 -1.97
CA LEU A 149 -25.85 -14.12 -2.37
C LEU A 149 -26.79 -13.91 -3.58
N GLY A 150 -27.75 -13.00 -3.44
CA GLY A 150 -28.78 -12.77 -4.44
C GLY A 150 -28.80 -11.34 -5.00
N LEU A 151 -29.56 -11.17 -6.07
CA LEU A 151 -29.85 -9.84 -6.63
C LEU A 151 -31.00 -9.13 -5.91
N VAL A 152 -31.99 -9.91 -5.46
CA VAL A 152 -33.17 -9.40 -4.73
C VAL A 152 -32.83 -9.16 -3.26
N ARG A 153 -32.10 -10.09 -2.65
CA ARG A 153 -31.59 -10.03 -1.28
C ARG A 153 -30.08 -10.12 -1.33
N LEU A 154 -29.38 -9.25 -0.60
CA LEU A 154 -27.92 -9.22 -0.60
C LEU A 154 -27.33 -10.56 -0.14
N ALA A 155 -27.83 -11.11 0.97
CA ALA A 155 -27.42 -12.43 1.46
C ALA A 155 -28.54 -13.14 2.22
N THR A 156 -28.62 -14.46 2.10
CA THR A 156 -29.42 -15.33 2.96
C THR A 156 -28.51 -16.34 3.65
N LEU A 157 -28.59 -16.40 4.97
CA LEU A 157 -27.76 -17.26 5.82
C LEU A 157 -28.50 -18.55 6.18
N SER A 158 -27.76 -19.61 6.49
CA SER A 158 -28.31 -20.93 6.90
C SER A 158 -29.15 -20.91 8.17
N ASP A 159 -29.04 -19.85 8.98
CA ASP A 159 -29.87 -19.63 10.18
C ASP A 159 -31.18 -18.89 9.86
N GLY A 160 -31.44 -18.61 8.58
CA GLY A 160 -32.62 -17.88 8.11
C GLY A 160 -32.46 -16.36 8.15
N CYS A 161 -31.32 -15.84 8.59
CA CYS A 161 -31.06 -14.40 8.55
C CYS A 161 -30.95 -13.92 7.11
N ILE A 162 -31.67 -12.84 6.80
CA ILE A 162 -31.69 -12.20 5.49
C ILE A 162 -31.09 -10.81 5.63
N LEU A 163 -30.04 -10.57 4.84
CA LEU A 163 -29.49 -9.24 4.61
C LEU A 163 -30.14 -8.70 3.34
N GLU A 164 -30.95 -7.66 3.50
CA GLU A 164 -31.56 -6.96 2.38
C GLU A 164 -30.52 -6.13 1.65
N ASN A 165 -30.77 -5.87 0.37
CA ASN A 165 -29.93 -4.95 -0.38
C ASN A 165 -30.21 -3.52 0.10
N GLU A 166 -29.18 -2.74 0.39
CA GLU A 166 -29.36 -1.31 0.65
C GLU A 166 -29.83 -0.67 -0.66
N THR A 167 -31.14 -0.44 -0.78
CA THR A 167 -31.68 0.38 -1.87
C THR A 167 -31.07 1.77 -1.78
N ALA A 168 -30.33 2.16 -2.81
CA ALA A 168 -29.95 3.55 -3.06
C ALA A 168 -31.18 4.42 -3.39
#